data_AF-A0A328Q605-F1
#
_entry.id   AF-A0A328Q605-F1
#
_cell.length_a   1.000
_cell.length_b   1.000
_cell.length_c   1.000
_cell.angle_alpha   90.00
_cell.angle_beta   90.00
_cell.angle_gamma   90.00
#
_symmetry.space_group_name_H-M   'P 1'
#
loop_
_entity.id
_entity.type
_entity.pdbx_description
1 polymer ?
#
loop_
_entity_poly.entity_id
_entity_poly.type
_entity_poly.pdbx_seq_one_letter_code
_entity_poly.pdbx_strand_id
1 'polypeptide(L)'
;MKMMEILRILYSKNEILGAKIISQELEKRGYSLGERAVRYHMHILDEKGFTEKVGYKGRQITKKGIDELKKGLIFDQVDFTFSRFQEKMYNVSLDYKKATGSVIVNISSINDLDSSKIITDVFKEGLSVSKHYNIVEKDDKTYIETVCGTTIDGVFQQQGIITKPLYGGLLKVEDYVPINFTEQIAYENTSITPLEAFTGHDNTSVIDVINNGTGVIPANFRIIPEVKKQHALAILDNLKTIGIGGVIHIGNPGEAVLGIPVPEGMVGIAVVGGVTPLCAAREEGYDLSIKLADGYAEYSNMINSSIAKNFPLKPVTYNNTTPVSFVLNKIYNLLSTVNFDIESGEGDVIVNVSFVDRNNLDTSLEILSKMYKSKPEFCIGNRYSLVDGPDNKVGIATICSLTIDGILTKHGISSFPKYSGILDIYGNSRRFIELISYKGSSVDPHEIFINKNMCELNVSGDSCKILASVHSVPYIARDKTVDILDKLGEYGFEVLNIGKPNEYTYNAKIEKYHFGYVLAGGLNPIAAIKKEGIPTDVKSIETMKNFNSFEEF
;
A
#
# COMPACT_ATOMS: atom_id res chain seq x y z
N MET A 1 -1.58 -23.04 -2.07
CA MET A 1 -1.41 -23.03 -0.60
C MET A 1 -0.24 -23.91 -0.13
N LYS A 2 -0.31 -25.25 -0.20
CA LYS A 2 0.70 -26.17 0.39
C LYS A 2 2.14 -26.02 -0.14
N MET A 3 2.33 -25.85 -1.44
CA MET A 3 3.66 -25.63 -2.05
C MET A 3 4.28 -24.28 -1.67
N MET A 4 3.46 -23.22 -1.53
CA MET A 4 3.96 -21.93 -1.07
C MET A 4 4.42 -21.99 0.38
N GLU A 5 3.72 -22.74 1.22
CA GLU A 5 4.12 -22.89 2.61
C GLU A 5 5.45 -23.64 2.77
N ILE A 6 5.71 -24.62 1.90
CA ILE A 6 7.02 -25.28 1.81
C ILE A 6 8.11 -24.28 1.41
N LEU A 7 7.86 -23.42 0.41
CA LEU A 7 8.80 -22.34 0.04
C LEU A 7 9.01 -21.35 1.20
N ARG A 8 7.96 -20.99 1.97
CA ARG A 8 8.10 -20.12 3.15
C ARG A 8 9.00 -20.73 4.20
N ILE A 9 8.83 -22.02 4.50
CA ILE A 9 9.65 -22.72 5.50
C ILE A 9 11.12 -22.68 5.06
N LEU A 10 11.41 -23.04 3.80
CA LEU A 10 12.75 -22.99 3.23
C LEU A 10 13.35 -21.57 3.25
N TYR A 11 12.56 -20.56 2.91
CA TYR A 11 12.99 -19.15 2.93
C TYR A 11 13.27 -18.63 4.35
N SER A 12 12.35 -18.88 5.28
CA SER A 12 12.46 -18.39 6.67
C SER A 12 13.64 -18.97 7.44
N LYS A 13 13.99 -20.23 7.16
CA LYS A 13 15.13 -20.89 7.78
C LYS A 13 16.45 -20.62 7.06
N ASN A 14 16.38 -20.25 5.78
CA ASN A 14 17.55 -20.04 4.91
C ASN A 14 18.55 -21.22 4.96
N GLU A 15 18.02 -22.44 5.08
CA GLU A 15 18.77 -23.69 5.27
C GLU A 15 18.28 -24.77 4.30
N ILE A 16 19.08 -25.82 4.12
CA ILE A 16 18.70 -27.00 3.35
C ILE A 16 17.83 -27.90 4.22
N LEU A 17 16.55 -28.08 3.86
CA LEU A 17 15.60 -28.84 4.69
C LEU A 17 15.09 -30.11 4.01
N GLY A 18 15.06 -31.19 4.78
CA GLY A 18 14.45 -32.46 4.40
C GLY A 18 12.93 -32.46 4.63
N ALA A 19 12.24 -33.39 3.96
CA ALA A 19 10.77 -33.49 4.01
C ALA A 19 10.20 -33.74 5.42
N LYS A 20 10.97 -34.37 6.32
CA LYS A 20 10.60 -34.56 7.73
C LYS A 20 10.50 -33.25 8.49
N ILE A 21 11.54 -32.41 8.41
CA ILE A 21 11.56 -31.11 9.11
C ILE A 21 10.46 -30.20 8.54
N ILE A 22 10.32 -30.19 7.20
CA ILE A 22 9.26 -29.42 6.54
C ILE A 22 7.87 -29.90 6.96
N SER A 23 7.64 -31.21 7.07
CA SER A 23 6.37 -31.78 7.56
C SER A 23 6.04 -31.32 8.99
N GLN A 24 7.02 -31.33 9.90
CA GLN A 24 6.85 -30.85 11.28
C GLN A 24 6.58 -29.34 11.36
N GLU A 25 7.26 -28.53 10.56
CA GLU A 25 7.01 -27.09 10.49
C GLU A 25 5.64 -26.78 9.87
N LEU A 26 5.21 -27.54 8.88
CA LEU A 26 3.86 -27.45 8.32
C LEU A 26 2.79 -27.77 9.38
N GLU A 27 3.01 -28.80 10.19
CA GLU A 27 2.09 -29.20 11.26
C GLU A 27 1.93 -28.11 12.32
N LYS A 28 3.03 -27.46 12.73
CA LYS A 28 3.00 -26.27 13.62
C LYS A 28 2.18 -25.12 13.04
N ARG A 29 2.11 -25.00 11.71
CA ARG A 29 1.35 -23.98 10.98
C ARG A 29 -0.08 -24.44 10.63
N GLY A 30 -0.54 -25.56 11.20
CA GLY A 30 -1.90 -26.08 11.01
C GLY A 30 -2.09 -26.93 9.75
N TYR A 31 -1.03 -27.30 9.04
CA TYR A 31 -1.10 -28.15 7.85
C TYR A 31 -0.70 -29.59 8.17
N SER A 32 -1.68 -30.49 8.23
CA SER A 32 -1.42 -31.92 8.40
C SER A 32 -0.97 -32.57 7.07
N LEU A 33 0.34 -32.60 6.83
CA LEU A 33 0.97 -33.19 5.64
C LEU A 33 2.09 -34.14 6.06
N GLY A 34 1.92 -35.44 5.79
CA GLY A 34 2.97 -36.43 6.01
C GLY A 34 4.16 -36.28 5.05
N GLU A 35 5.32 -36.80 5.44
CA GLU A 35 6.60 -36.64 4.71
C GLU A 35 6.54 -37.05 3.23
N ARG A 36 5.73 -38.08 2.89
CA ARG A 36 5.57 -38.55 1.50
C ARG A 36 4.89 -37.48 0.63
N ALA A 37 3.85 -36.83 1.14
CA ALA A 37 3.15 -35.75 0.45
C ALA A 37 4.04 -34.51 0.33
N VAL A 38 4.83 -34.22 1.37
CA VAL A 38 5.84 -33.15 1.32
C VAL A 38 6.88 -33.43 0.23
N ARG A 39 7.42 -34.64 0.14
CA ARG A 39 8.37 -35.02 -0.93
C ARG A 39 7.80 -34.83 -2.32
N TYR A 40 6.53 -35.18 -2.52
CA TYR A 40 5.83 -34.97 -3.80
C TYR A 40 5.76 -33.49 -4.17
N HIS A 41 5.35 -32.62 -3.24
CA HIS A 41 5.31 -31.18 -3.48
C HIS A 41 6.69 -30.57 -3.72
N MET A 42 7.72 -31.03 -3.00
CA MET A 42 9.11 -30.59 -3.24
C MET A 42 9.58 -30.96 -4.64
N HIS A 43 9.19 -32.12 -5.18
CA HIS A 43 9.54 -32.49 -6.55
C HIS A 43 8.91 -31.55 -7.59
N ILE A 44 7.65 -31.14 -7.38
CA ILE A 44 6.99 -30.17 -8.26
C ILE A 44 7.69 -28.79 -8.18
N LEU A 45 8.14 -28.40 -6.98
CA LEU A 45 8.91 -27.16 -6.79
C LEU A 45 10.27 -27.22 -7.50
N ASP A 46 10.91 -28.39 -7.48
CA ASP A 46 12.16 -28.64 -8.21
C ASP A 46 11.93 -28.50 -9.73
N GLU A 47 10.86 -29.10 -10.28
CA GLU A 47 10.50 -28.99 -11.71
C GLU A 47 10.20 -27.57 -12.17
N LYS A 48 9.62 -26.74 -11.29
CA LYS A 48 9.35 -25.32 -11.59
C LYS A 48 10.61 -24.45 -11.47
N GLY A 49 11.70 -25.01 -10.97
CA GLY A 49 12.96 -24.31 -10.68
C GLY A 49 12.87 -23.39 -9.46
N PHE A 50 11.90 -23.61 -8.56
CA PHE A 50 11.71 -22.83 -7.34
C PHE A 50 12.53 -23.36 -6.17
N THR A 51 12.82 -24.66 -6.18
CA THR A 51 13.76 -25.29 -5.26
C THR A 51 14.80 -26.07 -6.04
N GLU A 52 15.93 -26.34 -5.39
CA GLU A 52 16.96 -27.23 -5.91
C GLU A 52 17.27 -28.31 -4.89
N LYS A 53 17.50 -29.53 -5.37
CA LYS A 53 17.82 -30.68 -4.54
C LYS A 53 19.30 -30.70 -4.18
N VAL A 54 19.61 -30.65 -2.89
CA VAL A 54 20.99 -30.74 -2.39
C VAL A 54 21.22 -32.13 -1.79
N GLY A 55 21.57 -33.09 -2.65
CA GLY A 55 21.86 -34.48 -2.28
C GLY A 55 20.74 -35.14 -1.47
N TYR A 56 21.10 -35.78 -0.36
CA TYR A 56 20.17 -36.37 0.62
C TYR A 56 19.79 -35.42 1.76
N LYS A 57 20.42 -34.23 1.84
CA LYS A 57 20.20 -33.27 2.93
C LYS A 57 18.82 -32.61 2.84
N GLY A 58 18.32 -32.39 1.62
CA GLY A 58 17.02 -31.77 1.41
C GLY A 58 16.97 -30.92 0.15
N ARG A 59 16.15 -29.86 0.22
CA ARG A 59 16.06 -28.83 -0.83
C ARG A 59 16.46 -27.47 -0.28
N GLN A 60 16.94 -26.61 -1.17
CA GLN A 60 17.15 -25.19 -0.92
C GLN A 60 16.24 -24.39 -1.86
N ILE A 61 15.81 -23.21 -1.43
CA ILE A 61 15.03 -22.30 -2.28
C ILE A 61 15.97 -21.55 -3.25
N THR A 62 15.57 -21.44 -4.52
CA THR A 62 16.33 -20.71 -5.55
C THR A 62 15.94 -19.22 -5.58
N LYS A 63 16.70 -18.36 -6.28
CA LYS A 63 16.31 -16.96 -6.51
C LYS A 63 14.93 -16.84 -7.18
N LYS A 64 14.67 -17.69 -8.18
CA LYS A 64 13.35 -17.80 -8.85
C LYS A 64 12.26 -18.24 -7.87
N GLY A 65 12.57 -19.16 -6.95
CA GLY A 65 11.66 -19.56 -5.89
C GLY A 65 11.40 -18.46 -4.86
N ILE A 66 12.40 -17.64 -4.53
CA ILE A 66 12.26 -16.46 -3.67
C ILE A 66 11.38 -15.41 -4.35
N ASP A 67 11.55 -15.17 -5.64
CA ASP A 67 10.74 -14.21 -6.39
C ASP A 67 9.31 -14.72 -6.58
N GLU A 68 9.14 -16.01 -6.85
CA GLU A 68 7.81 -16.65 -6.86
C GLU A 68 7.15 -16.61 -5.49
N LEU A 69 7.91 -16.87 -4.42
CA LEU A 69 7.42 -16.76 -3.06
C LEU A 69 6.93 -15.33 -2.84
N LYS A 70 7.76 -14.31 -3.06
CA LYS A 70 7.36 -12.90 -2.97
C LYS A 70 6.07 -12.60 -3.74
N LYS A 71 5.91 -13.13 -4.96
CA LYS A 71 4.70 -12.98 -5.79
C LYS A 71 3.48 -13.77 -5.30
N GLY A 72 3.68 -14.92 -4.64
CA GLY A 72 2.63 -15.72 -4.02
C GLY A 72 2.27 -15.30 -2.59
N LEU A 73 3.14 -14.54 -1.92
CA LEU A 73 2.98 -14.03 -0.55
C LEU A 73 1.98 -12.87 -0.45
N ILE A 74 1.67 -12.15 -1.53
CA ILE A 74 0.90 -10.88 -1.47
C ILE A 74 -0.50 -11.04 -0.90
N PHE A 75 -1.21 -12.12 -1.25
CA PHE A 75 -2.53 -12.33 -0.67
C PHE A 75 -2.45 -12.68 0.83
N ASP A 76 -1.46 -13.49 1.20
CA ASP A 76 -1.16 -13.72 2.61
C ASP A 76 -0.72 -12.42 3.30
N GLN A 77 -0.15 -11.46 2.59
CA GLN A 77 0.10 -10.13 3.15
C GLN A 77 -1.23 -9.38 3.36
N VAL A 78 -2.12 -9.30 2.38
CA VAL A 78 -3.43 -8.61 2.56
C VAL A 78 -4.24 -9.17 3.75
N ASP A 79 -4.32 -10.49 3.91
CA ASP A 79 -5.08 -11.14 5.00
C ASP A 79 -4.28 -11.25 6.33
N PHE A 80 -2.94 -11.36 6.30
CA PHE A 80 -2.10 -11.54 7.50
C PHE A 80 -1.25 -10.31 7.86
N THR A 81 -1.36 -9.16 7.18
CA THR A 81 -0.58 -7.95 7.54
C THR A 81 -0.76 -7.63 9.02
N PHE A 82 -1.99 -7.65 9.52
CA PHE A 82 -2.26 -7.44 10.95
C PHE A 82 -1.67 -8.54 11.84
N SER A 83 -1.77 -9.82 11.47
CA SER A 83 -1.15 -10.92 12.21
C SER A 83 0.38 -10.81 12.24
N ARG A 84 1.00 -10.35 11.15
CA ARG A 84 2.44 -10.06 11.06
C ARG A 84 2.82 -8.87 11.94
N PHE A 85 1.97 -7.86 12.04
CA PHE A 85 2.14 -6.76 13.01
C PHE A 85 2.11 -7.30 14.44
N GLN A 86 1.12 -8.14 14.79
CA GLN A 86 1.02 -8.74 16.12
C GLN A 86 2.23 -9.63 16.45
N GLU A 87 2.69 -10.46 15.52
CA GLU A 87 3.90 -11.27 15.67
C GLU A 87 5.12 -10.37 15.97
N LYS A 88 5.23 -9.24 15.27
CA LYS A 88 6.33 -8.30 15.49
C LYS A 88 6.27 -7.63 16.84
N MET A 89 5.10 -7.12 17.21
CA MET A 89 4.87 -6.51 18.51
C MET A 89 5.19 -7.49 19.64
N TYR A 90 4.83 -8.78 19.47
CA TYR A 90 5.13 -9.84 20.43
C TYR A 90 6.63 -10.09 20.60
N ASN A 91 7.41 -10.00 19.52
CA ASN A 91 8.85 -10.26 19.54
C ASN A 91 9.71 -9.08 20.00
N VAL A 92 9.13 -7.87 20.16
CA VAL A 92 9.82 -6.77 20.83
C VAL A 92 10.20 -7.24 22.24
N SER A 93 11.43 -6.95 22.68
CA SER A 93 11.94 -7.33 24.01
C SER A 93 12.59 -6.16 24.75
N LEU A 94 12.40 -4.93 24.26
CA LEU A 94 12.97 -3.71 24.82
C LEU A 94 12.55 -3.46 26.29
N ASP A 95 13.53 -3.53 27.19
CA ASP A 95 13.42 -3.02 28.56
C ASP A 95 13.84 -1.55 28.57
N TYR A 96 12.85 -0.65 28.55
CA TYR A 96 13.08 0.79 28.49
C TYR A 96 13.75 1.37 29.74
N LYS A 97 13.84 0.63 30.85
CA LYS A 97 14.58 1.07 32.05
C LYS A 97 16.09 0.84 31.92
N LYS A 98 16.48 -0.15 31.11
CA LYS A 98 17.88 -0.50 30.85
C LYS A 98 18.37 -0.06 29.48
N ALA A 99 17.46 0.34 28.59
CA ALA A 99 17.74 0.63 27.18
C ALA A 99 18.39 -0.58 26.46
N THR A 100 17.95 -1.79 26.80
CA THR A 100 18.44 -3.06 26.22
C THR A 100 17.28 -3.90 25.73
N GLY A 101 17.52 -4.77 24.76
CA GLY A 101 16.53 -5.64 24.13
C GLY A 101 16.24 -5.23 22.70
N SER A 102 15.39 -6.02 22.07
CA SER A 102 15.14 -5.94 20.64
C SER A 102 14.02 -4.96 20.29
N VAL A 103 14.26 -4.16 19.26
CA VAL A 103 13.30 -3.23 18.64
C VAL A 103 13.04 -3.59 17.19
N ILE A 104 11.89 -3.17 16.67
CA ILE A 104 11.54 -3.34 15.25
C ILE A 104 12.21 -2.21 14.47
N VAL A 105 12.91 -2.54 13.39
CA VAL A 105 13.55 -1.57 12.51
C VAL A 105 13.03 -1.66 11.08
N ASN A 106 12.85 -0.50 10.44
CA ASN A 106 12.68 -0.40 9.00
C ASN A 106 14.07 -0.45 8.36
N ILE A 107 14.30 -1.38 7.45
CA ILE A 107 15.55 -1.44 6.69
C ILE A 107 15.34 -0.71 5.36
N SER A 108 16.31 0.06 4.88
CA SER A 108 16.24 0.68 3.55
C SER A 108 17.61 0.74 2.93
N SER A 109 17.73 0.44 1.64
CA SER A 109 19.03 0.52 0.95
C SER A 109 19.28 1.94 0.45
N ILE A 110 20.45 2.45 0.79
CA ILE A 110 21.00 3.71 0.31
C ILE A 110 22.09 3.40 -0.72
N ASN A 111 21.84 3.75 -1.98
CA ASN A 111 22.80 3.55 -3.07
C ASN A 111 23.85 4.67 -3.14
N ASP A 112 23.60 5.78 -2.44
CA ASP A 112 24.45 6.97 -2.44
C ASP A 112 24.86 7.32 -1.01
N LEU A 113 26.17 7.35 -0.76
CA LEU A 113 26.74 7.71 0.54
C LEU A 113 26.40 9.16 0.94
N ASP A 114 26.21 10.06 -0.03
CA ASP A 114 25.92 11.48 0.22
C ASP A 114 24.55 11.67 0.88
N SER A 115 23.61 10.74 0.65
CA SER A 115 22.29 10.73 1.33
C SER A 115 22.41 10.58 2.86
N SER A 116 23.50 9.96 3.34
CA SER A 116 23.72 9.71 4.78
C SER A 116 23.79 11.00 5.59
N LYS A 117 24.28 12.10 4.98
CA LYS A 117 24.38 13.39 5.66
C LYS A 117 23.01 13.96 5.97
N ILE A 118 22.12 14.04 4.97
CA ILE A 118 20.75 14.55 5.12
C ILE A 118 19.99 13.71 6.14
N ILE A 119 20.07 12.39 6.02
CA ILE A 119 19.45 11.46 6.96
C ILE A 119 19.92 11.74 8.40
N THR A 120 21.23 11.89 8.60
CA THR A 120 21.81 12.17 9.93
C THR A 120 21.37 13.55 10.44
N ASP A 121 21.25 14.54 9.56
CA ASP A 121 20.78 15.88 9.92
C ASP A 121 19.29 15.85 10.37
N VAL A 122 18.44 15.05 9.73
CA VAL A 122 17.05 14.85 10.22
C VAL A 122 17.03 14.22 11.62
N PHE A 123 17.89 13.24 11.89
CA PHE A 123 18.03 12.68 13.24
C PHE A 123 18.49 13.75 14.25
N LYS A 124 19.41 14.64 13.87
CA LYS A 124 19.85 15.77 14.73
C LYS A 124 18.73 16.77 15.01
N GLU A 125 17.80 16.97 14.08
CA GLU A 125 16.64 17.83 14.31
C GLU A 125 15.54 17.14 15.12
N GLY A 126 15.68 15.83 15.37
CA GLY A 126 14.80 15.05 16.23
C GLY A 126 13.49 14.64 15.58
N LEU A 127 13.31 14.86 14.26
CA LEU A 127 12.10 14.52 13.52
C LEU A 127 12.11 13.03 13.08
N SER A 128 12.15 12.15 14.06
CA SER A 128 12.19 10.69 13.88
C SER A 128 11.53 9.96 15.06
N VAL A 129 11.20 8.67 14.89
CA VAL A 129 10.65 7.84 15.97
C VAL A 129 11.64 7.73 17.14
N SER A 130 12.90 7.50 16.79
CA SER A 130 14.02 7.33 17.72
C SER A 130 15.23 8.11 17.22
N LYS A 131 16.07 8.56 18.17
CA LYS A 131 17.42 9.11 17.92
C LYS A 131 18.44 8.03 17.53
N HIS A 132 18.04 6.76 17.58
CA HIS A 132 18.90 5.62 17.27
C HIS A 132 18.61 5.05 15.88
N TYR A 133 19.68 4.72 15.15
CA TYR A 133 19.66 4.08 13.84
C TYR A 133 20.88 3.17 13.66
N ASN A 134 20.88 2.32 12.63
CA ASN A 134 22.09 1.60 12.20
C ASN A 134 22.43 1.94 10.76
N ILE A 135 23.71 1.82 10.43
CA ILE A 135 24.19 1.72 9.06
C ILE A 135 24.85 0.35 8.92
N VAL A 136 24.38 -0.46 7.98
CA VAL A 136 24.81 -1.84 7.77
C VAL A 136 25.25 -2.00 6.32
N GLU A 137 26.48 -2.45 6.10
CA GLU A 137 26.96 -2.79 4.75
C GLU A 137 26.74 -4.28 4.48
N LYS A 138 26.11 -4.60 3.35
CA LYS A 138 25.87 -5.99 2.93
C LYS A 138 25.79 -6.10 1.41
N ASP A 139 26.49 -7.07 0.83
CA ASP A 139 26.48 -7.36 -0.61
C ASP A 139 26.77 -6.11 -1.47
N ASP A 140 27.80 -5.33 -1.11
CA ASP A 140 28.18 -4.05 -1.72
C ASP A 140 27.07 -2.98 -1.73
N LYS A 141 26.11 -3.10 -0.81
CA LYS A 141 25.05 -2.12 -0.58
C LYS A 141 25.04 -1.65 0.86
N THR A 142 24.85 -0.36 1.05
CA THR A 142 24.65 0.23 2.36
C THR A 142 23.16 0.24 2.68
N TYR A 143 22.82 -0.18 3.90
CA TYR A 143 21.47 -0.16 4.43
C TYR A 143 21.42 0.72 5.65
N ILE A 144 20.32 1.43 5.82
CA ILE A 144 19.99 2.12 7.05
C ILE A 144 18.83 1.42 7.74
N GLU A 145 18.96 1.26 9.05
CA GLU A 145 17.91 0.73 9.90
C GLU A 145 17.38 1.82 10.82
N THR A 146 16.08 2.12 10.73
CA THR A 146 15.43 3.14 11.57
C THR A 146 14.39 2.50 12.49
N VAL A 147 14.28 2.94 13.74
CA VAL A 147 13.28 2.38 14.66
C VAL A 147 11.86 2.61 14.13
N CYS A 148 11.07 1.54 14.06
CA CYS A 148 9.68 1.59 13.63
C CYS A 148 8.76 1.98 14.80
N GLY A 149 7.72 2.77 14.53
CA GLY A 149 6.72 3.19 15.52
C GLY A 149 6.02 2.02 16.21
N THR A 150 5.92 0.86 15.54
CA THR A 150 5.41 -0.41 16.10
C THR A 150 6.24 -0.92 17.28
N THR A 151 7.46 -0.43 17.48
CA THR A 151 8.24 -0.70 18.70
C THR A 151 7.53 -0.17 19.95
N ILE A 152 6.93 1.03 19.87
CA ILE A 152 6.10 1.58 20.95
C ILE A 152 4.92 0.64 21.24
N ASP A 153 4.33 0.11 20.17
CA ASP A 153 3.19 -0.80 20.27
C ASP A 153 3.57 -2.13 20.96
N GLY A 154 4.75 -2.69 20.66
CA GLY A 154 5.29 -3.86 21.36
C GLY A 154 5.55 -3.59 22.85
N VAL A 155 6.12 -2.43 23.19
CA VAL A 155 6.32 -2.03 24.59
C VAL A 155 4.98 -1.87 25.32
N PHE A 156 3.98 -1.23 24.70
CA PHE A 156 2.64 -1.16 25.26
C PHE A 156 2.05 -2.54 25.53
N GLN A 157 2.18 -3.48 24.60
CA GLN A 157 1.68 -4.84 24.76
C GLN A 157 2.33 -5.56 25.94
N GLN A 158 3.65 -5.45 26.12
CA GLN A 158 4.36 -6.01 27.28
C GLN A 158 3.88 -5.44 28.62
N GLN A 159 3.44 -4.19 28.63
CA GLN A 159 2.91 -3.50 29.81
C GLN A 159 1.39 -3.70 29.99
N GLY A 160 0.78 -4.63 29.23
CA GLY A 160 -0.64 -4.96 29.32
C GLY A 160 -1.56 -3.87 28.76
N ILE A 161 -1.08 -3.09 27.78
CA ILE A 161 -1.86 -2.10 27.02
C ILE A 161 -2.11 -2.67 25.63
N ILE A 162 -3.38 -2.94 25.31
CA ILE A 162 -3.78 -3.32 23.96
C ILE A 162 -3.69 -2.08 23.08
N THR A 163 -2.87 -2.13 22.06
CA THR A 163 -2.74 -1.07 21.05
C THR A 163 -3.17 -1.58 19.70
N LYS A 164 -3.78 -0.71 18.90
CA LYS A 164 -4.23 -1.01 17.54
C LYS A 164 -3.71 0.04 16.58
N PRO A 165 -2.62 -0.24 15.84
CA PRO A 165 -2.22 0.57 14.70
C PRO A 165 -3.33 0.53 13.64
N LEU A 166 -3.88 1.69 13.30
CA LEU A 166 -5.00 1.79 12.36
C LEU A 166 -4.53 2.24 10.98
N TYR A 167 -3.77 3.34 10.92
CA TYR A 167 -3.43 4.02 9.68
C TYR A 167 -1.97 4.43 9.62
N GLY A 168 -1.40 4.41 8.41
CA GLY A 168 -0.23 5.23 8.07
C GLY A 168 -0.63 6.25 7.02
N GLY A 169 -0.03 7.43 7.04
CA GLY A 169 -0.48 8.55 6.24
C GLY A 169 0.48 9.73 6.21
N LEU A 170 0.00 10.81 5.63
CA LEU A 170 0.67 12.09 5.51
C LEU A 170 0.03 13.09 6.45
N LEU A 171 0.84 13.77 7.25
CA LEU A 171 0.43 14.74 8.24
C LEU A 171 0.91 16.13 7.83
N LYS A 172 -0.04 17.06 7.69
CA LYS A 172 0.25 18.46 7.44
C LYS A 172 0.73 19.15 8.72
N VAL A 173 1.78 19.94 8.59
CA VAL A 173 2.36 20.78 9.63
C VAL A 173 2.41 22.22 9.11
N GLU A 174 2.02 23.18 9.95
CA GLU A 174 2.13 24.62 9.66
C GLU A 174 2.71 25.32 10.89
N ASP A 175 3.73 26.17 10.70
CA ASP A 175 4.41 26.90 11.79
C ASP A 175 4.86 26.00 12.96
N TYR A 176 5.33 24.80 12.63
CA TYR A 176 5.71 23.70 13.54
C TYR A 176 4.53 23.08 14.30
N VAL A 177 3.28 23.45 14.01
CA VAL A 177 2.08 22.90 14.63
C VAL A 177 1.51 21.79 13.74
N PRO A 178 1.30 20.56 14.25
CA PRO A 178 0.60 19.53 13.50
C PRO A 178 -0.88 19.90 13.33
N ILE A 179 -1.38 19.86 12.09
CA ILE A 179 -2.73 20.32 11.74
C ILE A 179 -3.69 19.15 11.58
N ASN A 180 -3.52 18.33 10.53
CA ASN A 180 -4.36 17.18 10.26
C ASN A 180 -3.66 16.19 9.32
N PHE A 181 -4.06 14.92 9.41
CA PHE A 181 -3.77 13.96 8.35
C PHE A 181 -4.46 14.43 7.07
N THR A 182 -3.71 14.51 5.97
CA THR A 182 -4.25 14.84 4.63
C THR A 182 -4.56 13.58 3.86
N GLU A 183 -3.75 12.55 4.05
CA GLU A 183 -3.90 11.24 3.42
C GLU A 183 -3.64 10.12 4.40
N GLN A 184 -4.33 8.99 4.22
CA GLN A 184 -4.16 7.79 5.05
C GLN A 184 -4.55 6.51 4.31
N ILE A 185 -3.91 5.41 4.71
CA ILE A 185 -4.25 4.05 4.31
C ILE A 185 -4.30 3.20 5.58
N ALA A 186 -5.33 2.36 5.68
CA ALA A 186 -5.43 1.40 6.77
C ALA A 186 -4.36 0.31 6.66
N TYR A 187 -3.81 -0.09 7.81
CA TYR A 187 -2.91 -1.25 7.88
C TYR A 187 -3.62 -2.57 7.55
N GLU A 188 -4.93 -2.64 7.77
CA GLU A 188 -5.73 -3.81 7.43
C GLU A 188 -5.95 -3.90 5.92
N ASN A 189 -5.99 -5.14 5.40
CA ASN A 189 -6.39 -5.43 4.02
C ASN A 189 -5.53 -4.74 2.94
N THR A 190 -4.23 -4.53 3.23
CA THR A 190 -3.26 -3.95 2.30
C THR A 190 -1.96 -4.77 2.29
N SER A 191 -1.35 -5.00 1.12
CA SER A 191 -0.08 -5.74 0.96
C SER A 191 1.16 -4.87 1.12
N ILE A 192 1.09 -3.63 0.65
CA ILE A 192 2.12 -2.60 0.83
C ILE A 192 1.95 -1.92 2.20
N THR A 193 3.05 -1.60 2.88
CA THR A 193 2.89 -0.86 4.13
C THR A 193 2.40 0.57 3.83
N PRO A 194 1.40 1.11 4.55
CA PRO A 194 0.85 2.45 4.32
C PRO A 194 1.89 3.56 4.14
N LEU A 195 2.97 3.59 4.96
CA LEU A 195 4.00 4.62 4.78
C LEU A 195 4.84 4.41 3.53
N GLU A 196 5.12 3.16 3.14
CA GLU A 196 5.81 2.86 1.88
C GLU A 196 4.98 3.31 0.67
N ALA A 197 3.65 3.23 0.75
CA ALA A 197 2.77 3.76 -0.29
C ALA A 197 2.94 5.28 -0.47
N PHE A 198 3.24 6.00 0.62
CA PHE A 198 3.40 7.45 0.62
C PHE A 198 4.84 7.96 0.45
N THR A 199 5.86 7.11 0.29
CA THR A 199 7.26 7.57 0.12
C THR A 199 7.65 7.96 -1.32
N GLY A 200 6.70 8.35 -2.18
CA GLY A 200 6.99 8.83 -3.55
C GLY A 200 7.77 10.16 -3.55
N HIS A 201 8.35 10.57 -4.69
CA HIS A 201 9.22 11.77 -4.76
C HIS A 201 8.53 13.11 -4.44
N ASP A 202 7.20 13.18 -4.37
CA ASP A 202 6.46 14.46 -4.22
C ASP A 202 5.46 14.46 -3.05
N ASN A 203 5.49 13.45 -2.18
CA ASN A 203 4.46 13.27 -1.16
C ASN A 203 4.80 13.91 0.20
N THR A 204 6.06 14.26 0.42
CA THR A 204 6.53 14.79 1.71
C THR A 204 7.40 16.03 1.49
N SER A 205 7.49 16.86 2.52
CA SER A 205 8.37 18.02 2.60
C SER A 205 8.96 18.13 4.01
N VAL A 206 9.63 17.06 4.43
CA VAL A 206 10.31 16.91 5.73
C VAL A 206 11.36 18.01 5.92
N ILE A 207 12.11 18.35 4.87
CA ILE A 207 13.14 19.40 4.94
C ILE A 207 12.50 20.77 5.18
N ASP A 208 11.38 21.07 4.53
CA ASP A 208 10.64 22.32 4.75
C ASP A 208 10.07 22.42 6.16
N VAL A 209 9.59 21.31 6.72
CA VAL A 209 9.13 21.27 8.13
C VAL A 209 10.28 21.55 9.09
N ILE A 210 11.47 21.02 8.83
CA ILE A 210 12.66 21.30 9.65
C ILE A 210 13.06 22.78 9.56
N ASN A 211 13.19 23.30 8.35
CA ASN A 211 13.75 24.63 8.10
C ASN A 211 12.77 25.77 8.37
N ASN A 212 11.50 25.57 7.97
CA ASN A 212 10.48 26.60 7.90
C ASN A 212 9.26 26.31 8.78
N GLY A 213 9.15 25.09 9.34
CA GLY A 213 8.03 24.68 10.18
C GLY A 213 6.77 24.28 9.41
N THR A 214 6.77 24.36 8.09
CA THR A 214 5.58 24.13 7.27
C THR A 214 5.86 23.11 6.20
N GLY A 215 4.96 22.14 6.05
CA GLY A 215 5.10 21.05 5.08
C GLY A 215 4.32 19.81 5.47
N VAL A 216 4.73 18.66 4.92
CA VAL A 216 4.05 17.38 5.09
C VAL A 216 5.04 16.31 5.52
N ILE A 217 4.72 15.57 6.58
CA ILE A 217 5.56 14.48 7.10
C ILE A 217 4.79 13.16 7.12
N PRO A 218 5.46 12.01 6.96
CA PRO A 218 4.80 10.73 7.15
C PRO A 218 4.54 10.50 8.64
N ALA A 219 3.36 9.97 8.97
CA ALA A 219 2.97 9.66 10.34
C ALA A 219 2.06 8.43 10.40
N ASN A 220 2.06 7.76 11.54
CA ASN A 220 1.16 6.66 11.82
C ASN A 220 0.08 7.12 12.81
N PHE A 221 -0.98 6.34 12.90
CA PHE A 221 -2.05 6.52 13.87
C PHE A 221 -2.41 5.19 14.53
N ARG A 222 -2.56 5.21 15.86
CA ARG A 222 -3.02 4.06 16.63
C ARG A 222 -4.01 4.48 17.71
N ILE A 223 -4.74 3.51 18.22
CA ILE A 223 -5.63 3.70 19.36
C ILE A 223 -5.30 2.75 20.51
N ILE A 224 -5.53 3.22 21.73
CA ILE A 224 -5.44 2.43 22.97
C ILE A 224 -6.72 2.59 23.80
N PRO A 225 -7.06 1.66 24.70
CA PRO A 225 -8.15 1.84 25.66
C PRO A 225 -7.92 3.06 26.56
N GLU A 226 -8.96 3.87 26.78
CA GLU A 226 -8.89 5.09 27.60
C GLU A 226 -8.39 4.83 29.02
N VAL A 227 -8.78 3.67 29.59
CA VAL A 227 -8.40 3.23 30.95
C VAL A 227 -6.90 3.03 31.11
N LYS A 228 -6.14 2.94 30.01
CA LYS A 228 -4.69 2.83 29.99
C LYS A 228 -3.97 4.14 29.63
N LYS A 229 -4.68 5.26 29.39
CA LYS A 229 -4.07 6.54 28.95
C LYS A 229 -2.95 7.01 29.87
N GLN A 230 -3.17 7.06 31.19
CA GLN A 230 -2.17 7.52 32.15
C GLN A 230 -0.93 6.60 32.20
N HIS A 231 -1.16 5.29 32.09
CA HIS A 231 -0.06 4.32 32.04
C HIS A 231 0.75 4.46 30.74
N ALA A 232 0.07 4.65 29.61
CA ALA A 232 0.71 4.88 28.32
C ALA A 232 1.57 6.16 28.34
N LEU A 233 1.06 7.26 28.91
CA LEU A 233 1.84 8.50 29.08
C LEU A 233 3.14 8.27 29.85
N ALA A 234 3.07 7.58 31.00
CA ALA A 234 4.26 7.26 31.79
C ALA A 234 5.27 6.40 31.02
N ILE A 235 4.80 5.43 30.23
CA ILE A 235 5.68 4.61 29.37
C ILE A 235 6.35 5.47 28.29
N LEU A 236 5.58 6.33 27.62
CA LEU A 236 6.08 7.22 26.57
C LEU A 236 7.11 8.22 27.12
N ASP A 237 6.89 8.76 28.31
CA ASP A 237 7.86 9.62 28.99
C ASP A 237 9.17 8.88 29.27
N ASN A 238 9.11 7.63 29.74
CA ASN A 238 10.31 6.80 29.93
C ASN A 238 11.00 6.48 28.59
N LEU A 239 10.26 6.10 27.56
CA LEU A 239 10.80 5.86 26.21
C LEU A 239 11.52 7.10 25.65
N LYS A 240 10.97 8.29 25.91
CA LYS A 240 11.59 9.56 25.52
C LYS A 240 12.96 9.76 26.16
N THR A 241 13.16 9.35 27.43
CA THR A 241 14.45 9.47 28.11
C THR A 241 15.57 8.63 27.48
N ILE A 242 15.22 7.49 26.88
CA ILE A 242 16.18 6.65 26.16
C ILE A 242 16.30 7.01 24.67
N GLY A 243 15.53 7.98 24.20
CA GLY A 243 15.62 8.52 22.84
C GLY A 243 14.55 8.04 21.87
N ILE A 244 13.50 7.34 22.32
CA ILE A 244 12.29 7.02 21.53
C ILE A 244 11.23 8.07 21.84
N GLY A 245 11.22 9.17 21.06
CA GLY A 245 10.45 10.38 21.38
C GLY A 245 9.51 10.86 20.29
N GLY A 246 9.31 10.11 19.20
CA GLY A 246 8.56 10.56 18.01
C GLY A 246 7.04 10.68 18.16
N VAL A 247 6.50 10.75 19.38
CA VAL A 247 5.06 10.94 19.61
C VAL A 247 4.69 12.38 19.26
N ILE A 248 3.75 12.55 18.33
CA ILE A 248 3.31 13.85 17.85
C ILE A 248 2.21 14.40 18.75
N HIS A 249 1.17 13.59 18.98
CA HIS A 249 0.02 13.99 19.79
C HIS A 249 -0.69 12.79 20.41
N ILE A 250 -1.28 13.00 21.58
CA ILE A 250 -2.15 12.05 22.26
C ILE A 250 -3.47 12.76 22.54
N GLY A 251 -4.56 12.22 22.01
CA GLY A 251 -5.90 12.80 22.16
C GLY A 251 -6.50 12.62 23.55
N ASN A 252 -7.70 13.19 23.71
CA ASN A 252 -8.61 12.80 24.78
C ASN A 252 -9.46 11.60 24.36
N PRO A 253 -10.07 10.88 25.32
CA PRO A 253 -10.92 9.75 24.99
C PRO A 253 -12.09 10.15 24.08
N GLY A 254 -12.31 9.38 23.01
CA GLY A 254 -13.38 9.60 22.04
C GLY A 254 -13.24 10.85 21.16
N GLU A 255 -12.26 11.72 21.41
CA GLU A 255 -12.03 12.91 20.60
C GLU A 255 -11.19 12.58 19.36
N ALA A 256 -11.56 13.18 18.22
CA ALA A 256 -10.78 13.08 17.01
C ALA A 256 -9.36 13.65 17.23
N VAL A 257 -8.37 13.01 16.60
CA VAL A 257 -6.97 13.42 16.69
C VAL A 257 -6.46 13.71 15.29
N LEU A 258 -6.10 14.97 15.04
CA LEU A 258 -5.52 15.40 13.76
C LEU A 258 -6.39 14.99 12.55
N GLY A 259 -7.71 15.16 12.68
CA GLY A 259 -8.69 14.81 11.64
C GLY A 259 -9.10 13.33 11.59
N ILE A 260 -8.49 12.45 12.39
CA ILE A 260 -8.86 11.03 12.45
C ILE A 260 -9.88 10.81 13.58
N PRO A 261 -11.06 10.23 13.29
CA PRO A 261 -12.04 9.91 14.32
C PRO A 261 -11.54 8.79 15.26
N VAL A 262 -11.81 8.94 16.55
CA VAL A 262 -11.47 7.95 17.58
C VAL A 262 -12.76 7.38 18.17
N PRO A 263 -12.91 6.05 18.27
CA PRO A 263 -14.08 5.45 18.90
C PRO A 263 -14.22 5.84 20.38
N GLU A 264 -15.45 5.88 20.87
CA GLU A 264 -15.74 6.04 22.31
C GLU A 264 -14.99 4.97 23.15
N GLY A 265 -14.49 5.36 24.32
CA GLY A 265 -13.70 4.49 25.20
C GLY A 265 -12.24 4.27 24.73
N MET A 266 -11.82 4.90 23.63
CA MET A 266 -10.47 4.79 23.08
C MET A 266 -9.77 6.16 23.02
N VAL A 267 -8.44 6.14 22.96
CA VAL A 267 -7.59 7.33 22.83
C VAL A 267 -6.71 7.18 21.61
N GLY A 268 -6.67 8.20 20.75
CA GLY A 268 -5.81 8.26 19.58
C GLY A 268 -4.39 8.74 19.89
N ILE A 269 -3.39 8.13 19.24
CA ILE A 269 -1.97 8.50 19.34
C ILE A 269 -1.37 8.60 17.94
N ALA A 270 -0.87 9.79 17.60
CA ALA A 270 -0.11 10.06 16.39
C ALA A 270 1.40 9.98 16.70
N VAL A 271 2.15 9.31 15.84
CA VAL A 271 3.61 9.14 15.95
C VAL A 271 4.20 9.35 14.58
N VAL A 272 5.32 10.07 14.51
CA VAL A 272 6.08 10.31 13.28
C VAL A 272 6.47 8.99 12.62
N GLY A 273 6.53 8.97 11.29
CA GLY A 273 6.91 7.78 10.53
C GLY A 273 8.39 7.46 10.74
N GLY A 274 8.73 6.18 10.91
CA GLY A 274 10.14 5.73 11.01
C GLY A 274 10.94 5.98 9.72
N VAL A 275 10.25 6.20 8.60
CA VAL A 275 10.85 6.53 7.30
C VAL A 275 11.13 8.01 7.08
N THR A 276 10.76 8.88 8.04
CA THR A 276 10.88 10.35 7.88
C THR A 276 12.29 10.82 7.47
N PRO A 277 13.39 10.30 8.05
CA PRO A 277 14.75 10.65 7.59
C PRO A 277 15.02 10.26 6.12
N LEU A 278 14.41 9.17 5.65
CA LEU A 278 14.57 8.67 4.28
C LEU A 278 13.75 9.50 3.28
N CYS A 279 12.57 9.97 3.69
CA CYS A 279 11.76 10.90 2.92
C CYS A 279 12.54 12.19 2.63
N ALA A 280 13.21 12.77 3.63
CA ALA A 280 14.05 13.96 3.42
C ALA A 280 15.17 13.74 2.39
N ALA A 281 15.85 12.59 2.43
CA ALA A 281 16.84 12.29 1.40
C ALA A 281 16.20 12.13 0.02
N ARG A 282 14.99 11.56 -0.10
CA ARG A 282 14.30 11.50 -1.39
C ARG A 282 13.87 12.88 -1.92
N GLU A 283 13.53 13.81 -1.04
CA GLU A 283 13.18 15.20 -1.41
C GLU A 283 14.35 15.92 -2.10
N GLU A 284 15.60 15.58 -1.74
CA GLU A 284 16.82 16.12 -2.36
C GLU A 284 17.25 15.36 -3.63
N GLY A 285 16.39 14.46 -4.16
CA GLY A 285 16.62 13.75 -5.41
C GLY A 285 17.43 12.45 -5.29
N TYR A 286 17.72 11.97 -4.08
CA TYR A 286 18.41 10.68 -3.92
C TYR A 286 17.47 9.49 -4.20
N ASP A 287 17.92 8.58 -5.07
CA ASP A 287 17.16 7.35 -5.38
C ASP A 287 17.35 6.31 -4.27
N LEU A 288 16.40 6.34 -3.32
CA LEU A 288 16.34 5.38 -2.23
C LEU A 288 15.32 4.29 -2.52
N SER A 289 15.77 3.04 -2.59
CA SER A 289 14.88 1.89 -2.53
C SER A 289 14.45 1.66 -1.08
N ILE A 290 13.41 2.40 -0.67
CA ILE A 290 12.74 2.21 0.61
C ILE A 290 11.90 0.96 0.49
N LYS A 291 12.47 -0.17 0.89
CA LYS A 291 11.73 -1.41 1.06
C LYS A 291 11.55 -1.61 2.54
N LEU A 292 10.35 -1.42 3.08
CA LEU A 292 10.05 -1.65 4.50
C LEU A 292 10.06 -3.16 4.80
N ALA A 293 11.25 -3.74 4.73
CA ALA A 293 11.58 -5.02 5.31
C ALA A 293 11.79 -4.75 6.79
N ASP A 294 10.85 -5.23 7.59
CA ASP A 294 10.92 -5.11 9.04
C ASP A 294 11.89 -6.16 9.59
N GLY A 295 12.97 -5.68 10.20
CA GLY A 295 13.95 -6.48 10.93
C GLY A 295 13.84 -6.26 12.44
N TYR A 296 14.75 -6.91 13.16
CA TYR A 296 14.95 -6.70 14.59
C TYR A 296 16.40 -6.28 14.82
N ALA A 297 16.60 -5.26 15.64
CA ALA A 297 17.91 -4.81 16.07
C ALA A 297 17.99 -4.77 17.60
N GLU A 298 19.18 -5.03 18.14
CA GLU A 298 19.45 -4.83 19.57
C GLU A 298 19.63 -3.34 19.84
N TYR A 299 18.74 -2.75 20.66
CA TYR A 299 18.65 -1.30 20.82
C TYR A 299 19.95 -0.67 21.34
N SER A 300 20.61 -1.33 22.30
CA SER A 300 21.85 -0.82 22.91
C SER A 300 23.03 -0.77 21.95
N ASN A 301 22.95 -1.51 20.84
CA ASN A 301 24.01 -1.54 19.82
C ASN A 301 23.79 -0.52 18.72
N MET A 302 22.65 0.20 18.73
CA MET A 302 22.32 1.16 17.70
C MET A 302 23.11 2.46 17.86
N ILE A 303 23.45 3.09 16.73
CA ILE A 303 24.12 4.39 16.69
C ILE A 303 23.17 5.44 17.25
N ASN A 304 23.61 6.17 18.28
CA ASN A 304 22.86 7.30 18.84
C ASN A 304 23.29 8.60 18.16
N SER A 305 22.33 9.34 17.58
CA SER A 305 22.55 10.72 17.16
C SER A 305 22.62 11.62 18.41
N SER A 306 23.77 11.61 19.09
CA SER A 306 24.03 12.25 20.39
C SER A 306 23.87 13.77 20.42
N ILE A 307 23.61 14.40 19.26
CA ILE A 307 23.41 15.85 19.06
C ILE A 307 21.92 16.18 18.81
N ALA A 308 21.03 15.19 18.86
CA ALA A 308 19.63 15.42 18.49
C ALA A 308 18.92 16.39 19.43
N LYS A 309 18.39 17.47 18.85
CA LYS A 309 17.50 18.46 19.47
C LYS A 309 16.23 17.78 20.02
N ASN A 310 15.44 18.55 20.75
CA ASN A 310 14.09 18.12 21.13
C ASN A 310 13.22 17.97 19.87
N PHE A 311 12.21 17.09 19.96
CA PHE A 311 11.23 16.91 18.90
C PHE A 311 10.69 18.28 18.44
N PRO A 312 10.77 18.63 17.15
CA PRO A 312 10.69 20.03 16.72
C PRO A 312 9.25 20.54 16.63
N LEU A 313 8.25 19.66 16.68
CA LEU A 313 6.85 20.05 16.57
C LEU A 313 6.32 20.62 17.88
N LYS A 314 5.56 21.71 17.77
CA LYS A 314 4.80 22.33 18.85
C LYS A 314 3.58 21.47 19.22
N PRO A 315 3.01 21.65 20.43
CA PRO A 315 1.74 21.02 20.78
C PRO A 315 0.62 21.37 19.80
N VAL A 316 -0.27 20.41 19.56
CA VAL A 316 -1.45 20.61 18.71
C VAL A 316 -2.37 21.67 19.33
N THR A 317 -2.78 22.65 18.52
CA THR A 317 -3.82 23.62 18.87
C THR A 317 -5.13 23.18 18.21
N TYR A 318 -6.21 23.05 18.98
CA TYR A 318 -7.51 22.48 18.53
C TYR A 318 -8.34 23.38 17.61
N ASN A 319 -7.73 24.28 16.83
CA ASN A 319 -8.46 25.13 15.91
C ASN A 319 -8.63 24.43 14.55
N ASN A 320 -9.87 24.15 14.16
CA ASN A 320 -10.28 23.66 12.84
C ASN A 320 -9.52 22.43 12.31
N THR A 321 -9.75 21.24 12.89
CA THR A 321 -9.34 19.99 12.24
C THR A 321 -10.40 19.55 11.23
N THR A 322 -10.02 19.46 9.96
CA THR A 322 -10.89 18.89 8.92
C THR A 322 -10.85 17.36 9.02
N PRO A 323 -12.00 16.67 9.07
CA PRO A 323 -12.01 15.21 9.05
C PRO A 323 -11.37 14.66 7.78
N VAL A 324 -10.61 13.57 7.91
CA VAL A 324 -10.08 12.88 6.73
C VAL A 324 -11.25 12.23 5.98
N SER A 325 -11.36 12.55 4.69
CA SER A 325 -12.37 11.93 3.81
C SER A 325 -11.88 10.58 3.30
N PHE A 326 -12.71 9.53 3.44
CA PHE A 326 -12.41 8.21 2.89
C PHE A 326 -12.83 8.12 1.42
N VAL A 327 -11.97 7.55 0.59
CA VAL A 327 -12.22 7.41 -0.87
C VAL A 327 -13.50 6.64 -1.13
N LEU A 328 -13.81 5.63 -0.31
CA LEU A 328 -15.00 4.80 -0.46
C LEU A 328 -16.31 5.60 -0.32
N ASN A 329 -16.34 6.64 0.51
CA ASN A 329 -17.52 7.51 0.61
C ASN A 329 -17.69 8.33 -0.68
N LYS A 330 -16.61 8.86 -1.25
CA LYS A 330 -16.63 9.53 -2.57
C LYS A 330 -17.14 8.58 -3.64
N ILE A 331 -16.64 7.34 -3.66
CA ILE A 331 -17.06 6.29 -4.58
C ILE A 331 -18.56 6.03 -4.46
N TYR A 332 -19.09 5.75 -3.27
CA TYR A 332 -20.52 5.46 -3.11
C TYR A 332 -21.44 6.60 -3.56
N ASN A 333 -21.04 7.85 -3.32
CA ASN A 333 -21.78 9.00 -3.84
C ASN A 333 -21.78 9.00 -5.38
N LEU A 334 -20.62 8.77 -6.01
CA LEU A 334 -20.53 8.73 -7.48
C LEU A 334 -21.30 7.57 -8.09
N LEU A 335 -21.19 6.35 -7.53
CA LEU A 335 -21.94 5.18 -8.01
C LEU A 335 -23.45 5.45 -8.04
N SER A 336 -23.95 6.19 -7.04
CA SER A 336 -25.37 6.56 -6.91
C SER A 336 -25.83 7.59 -7.96
N THR A 337 -24.90 8.23 -8.66
CA THR A 337 -25.19 9.26 -9.70
C THR A 337 -25.02 8.75 -11.12
N VAL A 338 -24.42 7.57 -11.32
CA VAL A 338 -24.26 6.96 -12.65
C VAL A 338 -25.64 6.70 -13.26
N ASN A 339 -25.88 7.29 -14.44
CA ASN A 339 -27.16 7.19 -15.12
C ASN A 339 -27.06 6.57 -16.53
N PHE A 340 -25.88 6.10 -16.93
CA PHE A 340 -25.67 5.36 -18.18
C PHE A 340 -26.72 4.27 -18.40
N ASP A 341 -27.28 4.23 -19.61
CA ASP A 341 -28.29 3.29 -20.05
C ASP A 341 -27.69 2.33 -21.08
N ILE A 342 -27.78 1.03 -20.79
CA ILE A 342 -27.14 -0.02 -21.58
C ILE A 342 -27.85 -0.21 -22.93
N GLU A 343 -29.16 0.07 -22.99
CA GLU A 343 -29.95 -0.16 -24.19
C GLU A 343 -29.79 0.99 -25.19
N SER A 344 -29.70 2.24 -24.73
CA SER A 344 -29.45 3.40 -25.60
C SER A 344 -27.97 3.72 -25.82
N GLY A 345 -27.09 3.30 -24.91
CA GLY A 345 -25.68 3.69 -24.93
C GLY A 345 -25.44 5.14 -24.50
N GLU A 346 -26.40 5.74 -23.80
CA GLU A 346 -26.35 7.16 -23.41
C GLU A 346 -26.32 7.34 -21.89
N GLY A 347 -25.80 8.49 -21.45
CA GLY A 347 -25.81 8.91 -20.05
C GLY A 347 -24.41 9.23 -19.53
N ASP A 348 -24.32 9.50 -18.24
CA ASP A 348 -23.14 9.97 -17.56
C ASP A 348 -22.36 8.81 -16.93
N VAL A 349 -21.05 8.85 -17.14
CA VAL A 349 -20.07 7.88 -16.63
C VAL A 349 -19.08 8.58 -15.70
N ILE A 350 -18.45 7.82 -14.80
CA ILE A 350 -17.42 8.35 -13.90
C ILE A 350 -16.13 8.49 -14.70
N VAL A 351 -15.43 9.62 -14.55
CA VAL A 351 -14.16 9.87 -15.22
C VAL A 351 -13.01 10.19 -14.27
N ASN A 352 -11.82 9.77 -14.68
CA ASN A 352 -10.55 10.27 -14.17
C ASN A 352 -10.11 11.42 -15.08
N VAL A 353 -9.51 12.48 -14.55
CA VAL A 353 -9.06 13.64 -15.35
C VAL A 353 -7.62 13.96 -14.97
N SER A 354 -6.66 13.48 -15.75
CA SER A 354 -5.23 13.71 -15.48
C SER A 354 -4.67 14.79 -16.39
N PHE A 355 -3.79 15.64 -15.87
CA PHE A 355 -3.31 16.82 -16.60
C PHE A 355 -1.90 16.63 -17.14
N VAL A 356 -1.72 17.05 -18.40
CA VAL A 356 -0.41 17.14 -19.06
C VAL A 356 -0.21 18.57 -19.57
N ASP A 357 1.05 18.99 -19.76
CA ASP A 357 1.34 20.24 -20.45
C ASP A 357 0.80 20.19 -21.89
N ARG A 358 0.22 21.28 -22.38
CA ARG A 358 -0.38 21.35 -23.72
C ARG A 358 0.62 21.00 -24.83
N ASN A 359 1.92 21.26 -24.64
CA ASN A 359 2.96 20.90 -25.61
C ASN A 359 3.19 19.37 -25.73
N ASN A 360 2.78 18.60 -24.71
CA ASN A 360 2.88 17.14 -24.69
C ASN A 360 1.56 16.45 -25.10
N LEU A 361 0.51 17.21 -25.43
CA LEU A 361 -0.82 16.66 -25.71
C LEU A 361 -0.79 15.69 -26.90
N ASP A 362 -0.22 16.09 -28.03
CA ASP A 362 -0.21 15.27 -29.24
C ASP A 362 0.51 13.93 -29.01
N THR A 363 1.71 13.97 -28.41
CA THR A 363 2.46 12.76 -28.03
C THR A 363 1.69 11.91 -27.03
N SER A 364 0.97 12.52 -26.08
CA SER A 364 0.13 11.80 -25.12
C SER A 364 -1.02 11.08 -25.83
N LEU A 365 -1.68 11.72 -26.79
CA LEU A 365 -2.76 11.13 -27.57
C LEU A 365 -2.27 10.00 -28.47
N GLU A 366 -1.06 10.08 -29.02
CA GLU A 366 -0.44 8.98 -29.77
C GLU A 366 -0.22 7.74 -28.89
N ILE A 367 0.27 7.94 -27.65
CA ILE A 367 0.46 6.85 -26.67
C ILE A 367 -0.89 6.21 -26.31
N LEU A 368 -1.91 7.04 -26.03
CA LEU A 368 -3.26 6.58 -25.77
C LEU A 368 -3.80 5.76 -26.94
N SER A 369 -3.80 6.32 -28.15
CA SER A 369 -4.30 5.68 -29.38
C SER A 369 -3.64 4.31 -29.59
N LYS A 370 -2.32 4.23 -29.42
CA LYS A 370 -1.58 2.97 -29.50
C LYS A 370 -2.07 1.96 -28.47
N MET A 371 -2.30 2.38 -27.23
CA MET A 371 -2.78 1.50 -26.16
C MET A 371 -4.19 0.97 -26.43
N TYR A 372 -5.14 1.86 -26.77
CA TYR A 372 -6.52 1.48 -27.09
C TYR A 372 -6.60 0.50 -28.28
N LYS A 373 -5.73 0.65 -29.28
CA LYS A 373 -5.72 -0.23 -30.48
C LYS A 373 -5.04 -1.58 -30.25
N SER A 374 -3.99 -1.61 -29.44
CA SER A 374 -3.15 -2.80 -29.28
C SER A 374 -3.52 -3.66 -28.07
N LYS A 375 -4.07 -3.03 -27.03
CA LYS A 375 -4.42 -3.62 -25.74
C LYS A 375 -5.74 -3.04 -25.20
N PRO A 376 -6.86 -3.14 -25.96
CA PRO A 376 -8.16 -2.64 -25.49
C PRO A 376 -8.57 -3.24 -24.15
N GLU A 377 -8.18 -4.48 -23.86
CA GLU A 377 -8.49 -5.19 -22.61
C GLU A 377 -7.83 -4.57 -21.37
N PHE A 378 -6.85 -3.67 -21.54
CA PHE A 378 -6.22 -2.93 -20.45
C PHE A 378 -6.86 -1.57 -20.20
N CYS A 379 -7.85 -1.18 -21.00
CA CYS A 379 -8.56 0.08 -20.91
C CYS A 379 -10.00 -0.16 -20.43
N ILE A 380 -10.70 0.92 -20.06
CA ILE A 380 -12.14 0.90 -19.84
C ILE A 380 -12.79 1.78 -20.90
N GLY A 381 -13.61 1.16 -21.73
CA GLY A 381 -14.13 1.77 -22.95
C GLY A 381 -13.05 1.90 -24.01
N ASN A 382 -13.41 2.54 -25.12
CA ASN A 382 -12.55 2.88 -26.25
C ASN A 382 -12.48 4.38 -26.52
N ARG A 383 -12.93 5.19 -25.53
CA ARG A 383 -13.12 6.63 -25.67
C ARG A 383 -12.33 7.44 -24.66
N TYR A 384 -11.99 8.65 -25.02
CA TYR A 384 -11.37 9.66 -24.16
C TYR A 384 -12.03 11.02 -24.38
N SER A 385 -11.77 11.99 -23.54
CA SER A 385 -12.22 13.36 -23.79
C SER A 385 -11.21 14.37 -23.26
N LEU A 386 -11.16 15.55 -23.85
CA LEU A 386 -10.31 16.63 -23.39
C LEU A 386 -11.10 17.61 -22.52
N VAL A 387 -10.41 18.19 -21.55
CA VAL A 387 -10.94 19.23 -20.66
C VAL A 387 -9.86 20.29 -20.52
N ASP A 388 -10.22 21.57 -20.54
CA ASP A 388 -9.24 22.63 -20.28
C ASP A 388 -8.74 22.58 -18.83
N GLY A 389 -7.42 22.68 -18.68
CA GLY A 389 -6.76 22.75 -17.38
C GLY A 389 -6.19 24.15 -17.09
N PRO A 390 -5.85 24.43 -15.83
CA PRO A 390 -5.12 25.65 -15.47
C PRO A 390 -3.68 25.62 -16.01
N ASP A 391 -3.00 26.78 -16.00
CA ASP A 391 -1.55 26.90 -16.21
C ASP A 391 -1.02 26.22 -17.49
N ASN A 392 -1.69 26.44 -18.63
CA ASN A 392 -1.33 25.84 -19.93
C ASN A 392 -1.38 24.30 -19.96
N LYS A 393 -2.11 23.67 -19.04
CA LYS A 393 -2.34 22.22 -19.05
C LYS A 393 -3.63 21.86 -19.78
N VAL A 394 -3.69 20.62 -20.24
CA VAL A 394 -4.89 19.99 -20.80
C VAL A 394 -5.18 18.73 -19.99
N GLY A 395 -6.43 18.60 -19.56
CA GLY A 395 -6.94 17.41 -18.88
C GLY A 395 -7.33 16.34 -19.90
N ILE A 396 -6.75 15.15 -19.75
CA ILE A 396 -7.14 13.94 -20.47
C ILE A 396 -8.09 13.16 -19.57
N ALA A 397 -9.35 13.06 -20.00
CA ALA A 397 -10.40 12.35 -19.30
C ALA A 397 -10.52 10.90 -19.81
N THR A 398 -10.35 9.93 -18.92
CA THR A 398 -10.55 8.49 -19.19
C THR A 398 -11.67 7.93 -18.33
N ILE A 399 -12.39 6.93 -18.84
CA ILE A 399 -13.52 6.33 -18.11
C ILE A 399 -13.00 5.52 -16.92
N CYS A 400 -13.62 5.70 -15.76
CA CYS A 400 -13.31 4.95 -14.55
C CYS A 400 -14.06 3.61 -14.54
N SER A 401 -13.37 2.54 -14.10
CA SER A 401 -13.95 1.20 -13.97
C SER A 401 -15.17 1.14 -13.03
N LEU A 402 -15.23 2.04 -12.05
CA LEU A 402 -16.36 2.21 -11.13
C LEU A 402 -17.68 2.57 -11.83
N THR A 403 -17.63 3.03 -13.08
CA THR A 403 -18.84 3.22 -13.91
C THR A 403 -19.64 1.92 -13.99
N ILE A 404 -18.97 0.77 -14.11
CA ILE A 404 -19.62 -0.55 -14.18
C ILE A 404 -20.35 -0.86 -12.87
N ASP A 405 -19.74 -0.55 -11.70
CA ASP A 405 -20.40 -0.70 -10.40
C ASP A 405 -21.65 0.16 -10.26
N GLY A 406 -21.61 1.39 -10.80
CA GLY A 406 -22.76 2.30 -10.79
C GLY A 406 -23.90 1.79 -11.66
N ILE A 407 -23.58 1.26 -12.84
CA ILE A 407 -24.55 0.62 -13.74
C ILE A 407 -25.19 -0.61 -13.06
N LEU A 408 -24.39 -1.49 -12.47
CA LEU A 408 -24.90 -2.64 -11.71
C LEU A 408 -25.82 -2.20 -10.57
N THR A 409 -25.44 -1.15 -9.84
CA THR A 409 -26.23 -0.57 -8.74
C THR A 409 -27.59 -0.05 -9.24
N LYS A 410 -27.63 0.64 -10.40
CA LYS A 410 -28.86 1.10 -11.05
C LYS A 410 -29.80 -0.07 -11.43
N HIS A 411 -29.24 -1.23 -11.72
CA HIS A 411 -30.00 -2.47 -11.95
C HIS A 411 -30.31 -3.27 -10.66
N GLY A 412 -30.13 -2.67 -9.48
CA GLY A 412 -30.43 -3.30 -8.19
C GLY A 412 -29.41 -4.37 -7.76
N ILE A 413 -28.22 -4.38 -8.35
CA ILE A 413 -27.13 -5.30 -8.01
C ILE A 413 -26.12 -4.52 -7.16
N SER A 414 -26.00 -4.92 -5.89
CA SER A 414 -25.02 -4.31 -4.99
C SER A 414 -23.62 -4.80 -5.33
N SER A 415 -22.87 -4.00 -6.08
CA SER A 415 -21.45 -4.24 -6.35
C SER A 415 -20.55 -3.42 -5.41
N PHE A 416 -19.49 -4.04 -4.92
CA PHE A 416 -18.57 -3.42 -3.97
C PHE A 416 -17.13 -3.46 -4.49
N PRO A 417 -16.49 -2.29 -4.72
CA PRO A 417 -15.07 -2.23 -5.02
C PRO A 417 -14.29 -2.60 -3.76
N LYS A 418 -13.52 -3.69 -3.84
CA LYS A 418 -12.86 -4.29 -2.68
C LYS A 418 -11.39 -3.93 -2.60
N TYR A 419 -10.69 -4.14 -3.70
CA TYR A 419 -9.26 -3.90 -3.81
C TYR A 419 -8.93 -3.17 -5.12
N SER A 420 -7.91 -2.34 -5.05
CA SER A 420 -7.18 -1.80 -6.19
C SER A 420 -5.77 -2.37 -6.15
N GLY A 421 -5.16 -2.68 -7.29
CA GLY A 421 -3.89 -3.39 -7.30
C GLY A 421 -3.14 -3.38 -8.61
N ILE A 422 -1.92 -3.92 -8.56
CA ILE A 422 -1.10 -4.22 -9.73
C ILE A 422 -1.33 -5.67 -10.14
N LEU A 423 -1.85 -5.88 -11.34
CA LEU A 423 -2.03 -7.20 -11.94
C LEU A 423 -0.81 -7.53 -12.82
N ASP A 424 -0.03 -8.54 -12.40
CA ASP A 424 1.06 -9.14 -13.16
C ASP A 424 0.46 -10.15 -14.15
N ILE A 425 0.67 -9.88 -15.44
CA ILE A 425 0.23 -10.69 -16.57
C ILE A 425 1.48 -11.25 -17.23
N TYR A 426 1.61 -12.57 -17.25
CA TYR A 426 2.71 -13.27 -17.91
C TYR A 426 2.16 -14.47 -18.69
N GLY A 427 2.18 -14.39 -20.02
CA GLY A 427 1.47 -15.35 -20.88
C GLY A 427 0.00 -15.48 -20.47
N ASN A 428 -0.43 -16.70 -20.09
CA ASN A 428 -1.79 -16.95 -19.61
C ASN A 428 -1.99 -16.71 -18.10
N SER A 429 -0.91 -16.51 -17.34
CA SER A 429 -0.96 -16.31 -15.90
C SER A 429 -1.33 -14.86 -15.60
N ARG A 430 -2.40 -14.66 -14.82
CA ARG A 430 -2.75 -13.36 -14.23
C ARG A 430 -2.78 -13.50 -12.72
N ARG A 431 -2.12 -12.58 -12.00
CA ARG A 431 -2.18 -12.51 -10.54
C ARG A 431 -1.91 -11.12 -10.01
N PHE A 432 -2.56 -10.73 -8.92
CA PHE A 432 -2.20 -9.49 -8.26
C PHE A 432 -0.87 -9.63 -7.54
N ILE A 433 0.03 -8.68 -7.81
CA ILE A 433 1.31 -8.55 -7.13
C ILE A 433 1.35 -7.45 -6.08
N GLU A 434 0.34 -6.58 -6.06
CA GLU A 434 0.08 -5.63 -4.96
C GLU A 434 -1.41 -5.36 -4.88
N LEU A 435 -1.92 -5.13 -3.68
CA LEU A 435 -3.32 -4.81 -3.40
C LEU A 435 -3.41 -3.81 -2.23
N ILE A 436 -4.22 -2.77 -2.42
CA ILE A 436 -4.67 -1.86 -1.37
C ILE A 436 -6.20 -1.92 -1.34
N SER A 437 -6.78 -2.06 -0.15
CA SER A 437 -8.23 -1.96 0.00
C SER A 437 -8.71 -0.52 -0.15
N TYR A 438 -9.83 -0.34 -0.82
CA TYR A 438 -10.54 0.96 -0.80
C TYR A 438 -11.06 1.28 0.61
N LYS A 439 -11.34 0.26 1.42
CA LYS A 439 -11.79 0.44 2.80
C LYS A 439 -10.63 0.94 3.65
N GLY A 440 -10.84 2.10 4.29
CA GLY A 440 -9.85 2.71 5.17
C GLY A 440 -8.75 3.50 4.47
N SER A 441 -8.89 3.73 3.15
CA SER A 441 -8.02 4.60 2.36
C SER A 441 -8.70 5.95 2.09
N SER A 442 -7.94 7.04 2.10
CA SER A 442 -8.41 8.38 1.70
C SER A 442 -8.03 8.77 0.27
N VAL A 443 -7.12 8.00 -0.35
CA VAL A 443 -6.61 8.21 -1.71
C VAL A 443 -7.00 7.00 -2.56
N ASP A 444 -7.26 7.21 -3.86
CA ASP A 444 -7.40 6.09 -4.79
C ASP A 444 -6.06 5.35 -4.90
N PRO A 445 -6.01 4.05 -4.62
CA PRO A 445 -4.76 3.34 -4.70
C PRO A 445 -4.13 3.27 -6.11
N HIS A 446 -4.89 3.48 -7.19
CA HIS A 446 -4.29 3.60 -8.53
C HIS A 446 -3.32 4.78 -8.62
N GLU A 447 -3.63 5.93 -7.99
CA GLU A 447 -2.72 7.08 -7.97
C GLU A 447 -1.40 6.74 -7.28
N ILE A 448 -1.48 6.00 -6.16
CA ILE A 448 -0.31 5.53 -5.41
C ILE A 448 0.58 4.66 -6.31
N PHE A 449 -0.01 3.65 -6.96
CA PHE A 449 0.76 2.72 -7.78
C PHE A 449 1.42 3.40 -9.00
N ILE A 450 0.75 4.38 -9.59
CA ILE A 450 1.31 5.18 -10.69
C ILE A 450 2.46 6.06 -10.19
N ASN A 451 2.29 6.75 -9.06
CA ASN A 451 3.32 7.62 -8.49
C ASN A 451 4.55 6.84 -7.99
N LYS A 452 4.37 5.56 -7.64
CA LYS A 452 5.46 4.64 -7.33
C LYS A 452 6.06 3.94 -8.56
N ASN A 453 5.65 4.30 -9.77
CA ASN A 453 6.14 3.70 -11.03
C ASN A 453 6.04 2.16 -11.05
N MET A 454 4.94 1.61 -10.51
CA MET A 454 4.79 0.15 -10.37
C MET A 454 4.16 -0.53 -11.60
N CYS A 455 3.73 0.26 -12.59
CA CYS A 455 3.14 -0.22 -13.83
C CYS A 455 4.22 -0.50 -14.89
N GLU A 456 4.10 -1.62 -15.58
CA GLU A 456 4.94 -2.02 -16.71
C GLU A 456 4.02 -2.35 -17.88
N LEU A 457 3.56 -1.31 -18.59
CA LEU A 457 2.68 -1.44 -19.74
C LEU A 457 3.55 -1.68 -20.98
N ASN A 458 3.83 -2.94 -21.30
CA ASN A 458 4.60 -3.32 -22.49
C ASN A 458 3.63 -3.78 -23.58
N VAL A 459 3.34 -2.89 -24.51
CA VAL A 459 2.41 -3.17 -25.63
C VAL A 459 2.86 -4.38 -26.48
N SER A 460 4.17 -4.63 -26.57
CA SER A 460 4.77 -5.66 -27.44
C SER A 460 5.39 -6.86 -26.71
N GLY A 461 5.28 -6.94 -25.37
CA GLY A 461 5.94 -7.97 -24.56
C GLY A 461 4.99 -9.03 -24.00
N ASP A 462 5.54 -10.19 -23.65
CA ASP A 462 4.81 -11.30 -23.02
C ASP A 462 4.48 -11.08 -21.52
N SER A 463 5.00 -9.99 -20.95
CA SER A 463 4.86 -9.62 -19.54
C SER A 463 4.40 -8.17 -19.40
N CYS A 464 3.32 -7.96 -18.65
CA CYS A 464 2.78 -6.64 -18.33
C CYS A 464 2.41 -6.55 -16.85
N LYS A 465 2.57 -5.37 -16.25
CA LYS A 465 2.02 -5.04 -14.93
C LYS A 465 1.05 -3.87 -15.10
N ILE A 466 -0.23 -4.14 -14.94
CA ILE A 466 -1.29 -3.16 -15.18
C ILE A 466 -2.00 -2.80 -13.88
N LEU A 467 -2.65 -1.64 -13.85
CA LEU A 467 -3.64 -1.32 -12.83
C LEU A 467 -4.87 -2.19 -13.07
N ALA A 468 -5.42 -2.76 -12.01
CA ALA A 468 -6.68 -3.46 -12.03
C ALA A 468 -7.40 -3.31 -10.68
N SER A 469 -8.68 -3.66 -10.66
CA SER A 469 -9.53 -3.57 -9.47
C SER A 469 -10.35 -4.84 -9.32
N VAL A 470 -10.56 -5.26 -8.07
CA VAL A 470 -11.36 -6.43 -7.69
C VAL A 470 -12.64 -5.96 -7.05
N HIS A 471 -13.74 -6.48 -7.55
CA HIS A 471 -15.09 -6.15 -7.13
C HIS A 471 -15.80 -7.39 -6.61
N SER A 472 -16.79 -7.20 -5.74
CA SER A 472 -17.50 -8.28 -5.06
C SER A 472 -19.01 -8.07 -5.17
N VAL A 473 -19.73 -9.11 -5.58
CA VAL A 473 -21.18 -9.10 -5.74
C VAL A 473 -21.78 -10.33 -5.06
N PRO A 474 -22.94 -10.21 -4.37
CA PRO A 474 -23.64 -11.36 -3.81
C PRO A 474 -23.92 -12.42 -4.88
N TYR A 475 -23.61 -13.70 -4.59
CA TYR A 475 -23.68 -14.75 -5.62
C TYR A 475 -25.08 -14.97 -6.20
N ILE A 476 -26.13 -14.59 -5.45
CA ILE A 476 -27.51 -14.66 -5.90
C ILE A 476 -27.79 -13.75 -7.10
N ALA A 477 -27.01 -12.68 -7.28
CA ALA A 477 -27.14 -11.76 -8.40
C ALA A 477 -26.23 -12.13 -9.59
N ARG A 478 -25.51 -13.27 -9.53
CA ARG A 478 -24.45 -13.59 -10.48
C ARG A 478 -24.93 -13.63 -11.93
N ASP A 479 -26.01 -14.35 -12.22
CA ASP A 479 -26.47 -14.52 -13.60
C ASP A 479 -26.86 -13.17 -14.20
N LYS A 480 -27.67 -12.38 -13.47
CA LYS A 480 -28.03 -11.01 -13.87
C LYS A 480 -26.81 -10.09 -14.03
N THR A 481 -25.78 -10.26 -13.19
CA THR A 481 -24.53 -9.49 -13.31
C THR A 481 -23.80 -9.85 -14.59
N VAL A 482 -23.65 -11.15 -14.89
CA VAL A 482 -22.98 -11.63 -16.11
C VAL A 482 -23.70 -11.11 -17.36
N ASP A 483 -25.03 -11.21 -17.41
CA ASP A 483 -25.82 -10.71 -18.53
C ASP A 483 -25.60 -9.20 -18.79
N ILE A 484 -25.51 -8.41 -17.71
CA ILE A 484 -25.23 -6.98 -17.80
C ILE A 484 -23.80 -6.73 -18.28
N LEU A 485 -22.81 -7.42 -17.69
CA LEU A 485 -21.41 -7.26 -18.05
C LEU A 485 -21.15 -7.64 -19.52
N ASP A 486 -21.80 -8.69 -20.02
CA ASP A 486 -21.69 -9.12 -21.41
C ASP A 486 -22.22 -8.04 -22.37
N LYS A 487 -23.37 -7.43 -22.07
CA LYS A 487 -23.92 -6.29 -22.84
C LYS A 487 -23.00 -5.06 -22.78
N LEU A 488 -22.42 -4.77 -21.62
CA LEU A 488 -21.50 -3.65 -21.45
C LEU A 488 -20.21 -3.81 -22.29
N GLY A 489 -19.84 -5.04 -22.62
CA GLY A 489 -18.74 -5.32 -23.55
C GLY A 489 -18.90 -4.67 -24.93
N GLU A 490 -20.14 -4.47 -25.40
CA GLU A 490 -20.43 -3.79 -26.68
C GLU A 490 -19.98 -2.32 -26.68
N TYR A 491 -19.87 -1.69 -25.50
CA TYR A 491 -19.39 -0.32 -25.30
C TYR A 491 -17.91 -0.25 -24.88
N GLY A 492 -17.18 -1.38 -24.96
CA GLY A 492 -15.77 -1.48 -24.58
C GLY A 492 -15.53 -1.58 -23.07
N PHE A 493 -16.57 -1.80 -22.26
CA PHE A 493 -16.43 -2.03 -20.82
C PHE A 493 -16.10 -3.50 -20.53
N GLU A 494 -14.90 -3.91 -20.93
CA GLU A 494 -14.46 -5.30 -20.82
C GLU A 494 -14.12 -5.71 -19.38
N VAL A 495 -14.43 -6.98 -19.07
CA VAL A 495 -14.13 -7.59 -17.77
C VAL A 495 -12.96 -8.55 -17.94
N LEU A 496 -11.90 -8.35 -17.15
CA LEU A 496 -10.70 -9.20 -17.19
C LEU A 496 -10.95 -10.61 -16.64
N ASN A 497 -11.88 -10.75 -15.69
CA ASN A 497 -12.26 -12.04 -15.11
C ASN A 497 -13.59 -11.99 -14.38
N ILE A 498 -14.36 -13.07 -14.45
CA ILE A 498 -15.50 -13.34 -13.57
C ILE A 498 -15.20 -14.62 -12.79
N GLY A 499 -14.98 -14.47 -11.48
CA GLY A 499 -14.72 -15.56 -10.57
C GLY A 499 -15.96 -16.42 -10.31
N LYS A 500 -15.72 -17.61 -9.75
CA LYS A 500 -16.80 -18.44 -9.21
C LYS A 500 -17.14 -18.03 -7.77
N PRO A 501 -18.36 -18.34 -7.28
CA PRO A 501 -18.74 -18.05 -5.91
C PRO A 501 -17.77 -18.68 -4.90
N ASN A 502 -17.41 -17.92 -3.86
CA ASN A 502 -16.48 -18.32 -2.80
C ASN A 502 -15.07 -18.71 -3.28
N GLU A 503 -14.70 -18.37 -4.52
CA GLU A 503 -13.35 -18.57 -5.03
C GLU A 503 -12.55 -17.28 -5.02
N TYR A 504 -11.22 -17.45 -5.04
CA TYR A 504 -10.30 -16.35 -5.29
C TYR A 504 -10.42 -15.91 -6.75
N THR A 505 -10.36 -14.62 -6.98
CA THR A 505 -10.36 -14.00 -8.32
C THR A 505 -9.03 -13.29 -8.47
N TYR A 506 -8.17 -13.59 -9.46
CA TYR A 506 -6.79 -13.07 -9.40
C TYR A 506 -5.80 -13.90 -8.56
N ASN A 507 -6.26 -14.50 -7.46
CA ASN A 507 -5.56 -14.63 -6.16
C ASN A 507 -6.05 -13.64 -5.09
N ALA A 508 -6.98 -12.73 -5.40
CA ALA A 508 -7.66 -11.90 -4.42
C ALA A 508 -8.88 -12.63 -3.84
N LYS A 509 -9.03 -12.57 -2.51
CA LYS A 509 -10.13 -13.25 -1.80
C LYS A 509 -11.43 -12.50 -1.90
N ILE A 510 -12.46 -13.24 -2.20
CA ILE A 510 -13.84 -12.78 -2.18
C ILE A 510 -14.51 -13.26 -0.89
N GLU A 511 -15.46 -12.48 -0.41
CA GLU A 511 -16.20 -12.81 0.81
C GLU A 511 -17.04 -14.08 0.60
N LYS A 512 -17.38 -14.76 1.70
CA LYS A 512 -18.34 -15.86 1.60
C LYS A 512 -19.66 -15.35 1.03
N TYR A 513 -20.32 -16.20 0.25
CA TYR A 513 -21.58 -15.90 -0.44
C TYR A 513 -21.47 -14.75 -1.47
N HIS A 514 -20.26 -14.49 -1.95
CA HIS A 514 -20.02 -13.54 -3.04
C HIS A 514 -19.22 -14.23 -4.15
N PHE A 515 -19.27 -13.65 -5.35
CA PHE A 515 -18.30 -13.92 -6.40
C PHE A 515 -17.60 -12.60 -6.75
N GLY A 516 -16.38 -12.71 -7.25
CA GLY A 516 -15.58 -11.56 -7.64
C GLY A 516 -15.57 -11.38 -9.14
N TYR A 517 -15.35 -10.15 -9.59
CA TYR A 517 -14.93 -9.87 -10.96
C TYR A 517 -13.80 -8.84 -10.96
N VAL A 518 -13.00 -8.85 -12.03
CA VAL A 518 -11.81 -8.00 -12.17
C VAL A 518 -11.99 -7.07 -13.36
N LEU A 519 -11.74 -5.79 -13.13
CA LEU A 519 -11.74 -4.76 -14.16
C LEU A 519 -10.33 -4.20 -14.32
N ALA A 520 -9.97 -3.81 -15.55
CA ALA A 520 -8.79 -3.00 -15.79
C ALA A 520 -8.92 -1.62 -15.09
N GLY A 521 -7.81 -0.98 -14.76
CA GLY A 521 -7.80 0.37 -14.22
C GLY A 521 -8.04 1.40 -15.32
N GLY A 522 -9.00 2.31 -15.11
CA GLY A 522 -9.27 3.42 -16.05
C GLY A 522 -8.09 4.38 -16.23
N LEU A 523 -7.10 4.34 -15.33
CA LEU A 523 -5.87 5.12 -15.40
C LEU A 523 -4.71 4.40 -16.12
N ASN A 524 -4.90 3.18 -16.63
CA ASN A 524 -3.85 2.50 -17.41
C ASN A 524 -3.32 3.33 -18.59
N PRO A 525 -4.16 4.05 -19.38
CA PRO A 525 -3.64 4.94 -20.43
C PRO A 525 -2.79 6.10 -19.87
N ILE A 526 -3.18 6.65 -18.72
CA ILE A 526 -2.41 7.71 -18.04
C ILE A 526 -1.07 7.18 -17.52
N ALA A 527 -1.06 5.96 -16.97
CA ALA A 527 0.16 5.29 -16.55
C ALA A 527 1.11 5.04 -17.74
N ALA A 528 0.59 4.79 -18.94
CA ALA A 528 1.39 4.66 -20.16
C ALA A 528 2.07 5.99 -20.54
N ILE A 529 1.34 7.11 -20.49
CA ILE A 529 1.91 8.45 -20.72
C ILE A 529 3.07 8.72 -19.75
N LYS A 530 2.85 8.54 -18.45
CA LYS A 530 3.86 8.81 -17.42
C LYS A 530 5.11 7.94 -17.60
N LYS A 531 4.94 6.69 -18.05
CA LYS A 531 6.05 5.77 -18.31
C LYS A 531 6.99 6.23 -19.44
N GLU A 532 6.47 6.95 -20.44
CA GLU A 532 7.27 7.53 -21.53
C GLU A 532 8.00 8.83 -21.08
N GLY A 533 7.98 9.16 -19.79
CA GLY A 533 8.70 10.30 -19.22
C GLY A 533 7.95 11.63 -19.32
N ILE A 534 6.67 11.61 -19.72
CA ILE A 534 5.84 12.82 -19.80
C ILE A 534 5.33 13.19 -18.40
N PRO A 535 5.67 14.38 -17.85
CA PRO A 535 5.15 14.83 -16.58
C PRO A 535 3.61 14.90 -16.61
N THR A 536 2.98 14.20 -15.68
CA THR A 536 1.52 14.03 -15.64
C THR A 536 1.01 14.18 -14.22
N ASP A 537 0.08 15.10 -14.00
CA ASP A 537 -0.64 15.24 -12.74
C ASP A 537 -1.81 14.27 -12.74
N VAL A 538 -1.62 13.13 -12.10
CA VAL A 538 -2.62 12.07 -12.06
C VAL A 538 -3.72 12.45 -11.07
N LYS A 539 -4.98 12.43 -11.53
CA LYS A 539 -6.17 12.56 -10.68
C LYS A 539 -7.21 11.52 -11.06
N SER A 540 -7.69 10.81 -10.05
CA SER A 540 -8.69 9.75 -10.17
C SER A 540 -10.04 10.16 -9.60
N ILE A 541 -11.11 9.50 -10.09
CA ILE A 541 -12.45 9.57 -9.48
C ILE A 541 -12.92 11.04 -9.36
N GLU A 542 -12.75 11.84 -10.42
CA GLU A 542 -12.88 13.30 -10.31
C GLU A 542 -14.34 13.76 -10.46
N THR A 543 -15.01 13.35 -11.53
CA THR A 543 -16.32 13.88 -11.90
C THR A 543 -17.13 12.91 -12.76
N MET A 544 -18.35 13.32 -13.11
CA MET A 544 -19.22 12.67 -14.08
C MET A 544 -19.12 13.38 -15.42
N LYS A 545 -19.15 12.63 -16.52
CA LYS A 545 -19.21 13.18 -17.87
C LYS A 545 -20.13 12.38 -18.76
N ASN A 546 -20.86 13.07 -19.63
CA ASN A 546 -21.74 12.43 -20.59
C ASN A 546 -20.93 11.57 -21.57
N PHE A 547 -21.27 10.29 -21.70
CA PHE A 547 -20.57 9.31 -22.53
C PHE A 547 -20.49 9.69 -24.02
N ASN A 548 -21.48 10.42 -24.52
CA ASN A 548 -21.51 10.87 -25.92
C ASN A 548 -20.62 12.10 -26.18
N SER A 549 -20.07 12.73 -25.14
CA SER A 549 -19.12 13.83 -25.27
C SER A 549 -17.67 13.38 -25.45
N PHE A 550 -17.44 12.07 -25.50
CA PHE A 550 -16.11 11.48 -25.68
C PHE A 550 -15.82 11.24 -27.16
N GLU A 551 -14.53 11.32 -27.50
CA GLU A 551 -13.96 11.00 -28.79
C GLU A 551 -13.54 9.52 -28.84
N GLU A 552 -13.68 8.90 -30.01
CA GLU A 552 -13.20 7.54 -30.32
C GLU A 552 -11.84 7.58 -31.03
N PHE A 553 -11.00 6.57 -30.82
CA PHE A 553 -9.65 6.45 -31.42
C PHE A 553 -9.55 5.62 -32.69
#